data_AF-A0A2T7DFK6-F1
#
_entry.id   AF-A0A2T7DFK6-F1
#
_cell.length_a   1.000
_cell.length_b   1.000
_cell.length_c   1.000
_cell.angle_alpha   90.00
_cell.angle_beta   90.00
_cell.angle_gamma   90.00
#
_symmetry.space_group_name_H-M   'P 1'
#
loop_
_entity.id
_entity.type
_entity.pdbx_description
1 polymer ?
#
loop_
_entity_poly.entity_id
_entity_poly.type
_entity_poly.pdbx_seq_one_letter_code
_entity_poly.pdbx_strand_id
1 'polypeptide(L)'
;MAGTQGSFWVVLAFTAVATTATVRETPAATGTEATSCNSDLFSLIPRCILYVMQPDNPKEVPSQACCDAYREVDVPCLCSKVDKGIEEIISMAKVVFVAGYCKRPFAPGAKCESYTIPPKVQ
;
A
#
# COMPACT_ATOMS: atom_id res chain seq x y z
N MET A 1 36.09 18.09 -13.17
CA MET A 1 37.01 18.04 -14.31
C MET A 1 36.16 18.14 -15.58
N ALA A 2 36.38 19.21 -16.34
CA ALA A 2 35.93 19.56 -17.71
C ALA A 2 34.63 18.99 -18.31
N GLY A 3 33.76 19.87 -18.82
CA GLY A 3 32.65 19.51 -19.71
C GLY A 3 31.66 20.64 -20.03
N THR A 4 32.15 21.79 -20.51
CA THR A 4 31.38 22.95 -21.02
C THR A 4 30.87 22.69 -22.44
N GLN A 5 29.61 23.05 -22.78
CA GLN A 5 29.23 23.48 -24.14
C GLN A 5 27.87 24.22 -24.19
N GLY A 6 27.90 25.50 -24.63
CA GLY A 6 26.79 26.31 -25.20
C GLY A 6 25.94 27.10 -24.20
N SER A 7 26.19 28.41 -23.93
CA SER A 7 25.84 29.60 -24.77
C SER A 7 24.40 29.51 -25.29
N PHE A 8 23.49 30.46 -25.07
CA PHE A 8 23.53 31.83 -25.56
C PHE A 8 22.80 32.77 -24.58
N TRP A 9 23.48 33.87 -24.26
CA TRP A 9 22.92 35.22 -24.20
C TRP A 9 21.47 35.38 -23.72
N VAL A 10 21.34 35.79 -22.46
CA VAL A 10 20.76 37.12 -22.18
C VAL A 10 19.55 37.44 -23.07
N VAL A 11 18.41 36.80 -22.83
CA VAL A 11 17.11 37.40 -23.19
C VAL A 11 16.82 38.45 -22.13
N LEU A 12 17.56 39.55 -22.21
CA LEU A 12 17.12 40.84 -21.67
C LEU A 12 15.94 41.29 -22.52
N ALA A 13 14.73 40.94 -22.09
CA ALA A 13 13.51 41.60 -22.51
C ALA A 13 12.43 41.38 -21.44
N PHE A 14 12.37 42.30 -20.49
CA PHE A 14 11.14 42.58 -19.78
C PHE A 14 10.14 43.14 -20.81
N THR A 15 9.17 42.35 -21.24
CA THR A 15 7.93 42.83 -21.84
C THR A 15 6.74 42.09 -21.24
N ALA A 16 5.79 42.87 -20.75
CA ALA A 16 4.62 42.44 -19.99
C ALA A 16 3.62 41.66 -20.84
N VAL A 17 3.12 40.53 -20.33
CA VAL A 17 1.82 39.94 -20.70
C VAL A 17 1.21 39.31 -19.44
N ALA A 18 -0.10 39.55 -19.26
CA ALA A 18 -0.91 39.22 -18.10
C ALA A 18 -0.68 37.81 -17.51
N THR A 19 -0.59 37.73 -16.18
CA THR A 19 -0.56 36.45 -15.43
C THR A 19 -1.91 35.77 -15.56
N THR A 20 -2.12 34.98 -16.61
CA THR A 20 -3.10 33.90 -16.58
C THR A 20 -2.69 32.96 -15.45
N ALA A 21 -3.66 32.59 -14.62
CA ALA A 21 -3.46 31.61 -13.56
C ALA A 21 -2.83 30.35 -14.17
N THR A 22 -1.53 30.16 -13.97
CA THR A 22 -0.90 28.88 -14.26
C THR A 22 -1.44 27.93 -13.21
N VAL A 23 -2.42 27.12 -13.64
CA VAL A 23 -2.79 25.88 -12.96
C VAL A 23 -1.47 25.18 -12.63
N ARG A 24 -1.18 25.03 -11.33
CA ARG A 24 -0.09 24.16 -10.90
C ARG A 24 -0.36 22.79 -11.51
N GLU A 25 0.51 22.36 -12.42
CA GLU A 25 0.61 20.97 -12.82
C GLU A 25 0.79 20.15 -11.55
N THR A 26 -0.25 19.40 -11.20
CA THR A 26 -0.14 18.28 -10.28
C THR A 26 0.93 17.36 -10.87
N PRO A 27 2.04 17.09 -10.16
CA PRO A 27 3.03 16.16 -10.68
C PRO A 27 2.33 14.83 -10.94
N ALA A 28 2.47 14.35 -12.18
CA ALA A 28 2.04 13.02 -12.57
C ALA A 28 2.55 12.02 -11.54
N ALA A 29 1.63 11.20 -11.01
CA ALA A 29 1.93 10.06 -10.19
C ALA A 29 2.97 9.19 -10.92
N THR A 30 4.23 9.32 -10.50
CA THR A 30 5.27 8.37 -10.83
C THR A 30 4.86 7.01 -10.26
N GLY A 31 4.92 5.96 -11.07
CA GLY A 31 4.57 4.60 -10.70
C GLY A 31 5.43 4.03 -9.57
N THR A 32 5.13 4.46 -8.35
CA THR A 32 5.79 4.00 -7.11
C THR A 32 4.84 3.14 -6.28
N GLU A 33 3.52 3.26 -6.46
CA GLU A 33 2.51 2.52 -5.68
C GLU A 33 2.49 1.00 -5.98
N ALA A 34 2.58 0.59 -7.25
CA ALA A 34 2.60 -0.83 -7.60
C ALA A 34 3.90 -1.52 -7.17
N THR A 35 5.03 -0.80 -7.24
CA THR A 35 6.35 -1.30 -6.81
C THR A 35 6.41 -1.43 -5.29
N SER A 36 5.94 -0.42 -4.55
CA SER A 36 5.92 -0.46 -3.08
C SER A 36 5.00 -1.57 -2.57
N CYS A 37 3.85 -1.76 -3.20
CA CYS A 37 2.87 -2.75 -2.80
C CYS A 37 3.34 -4.21 -2.98
N ASN A 38 4.03 -4.51 -4.09
CA ASN A 38 4.63 -5.84 -4.25
C ASN A 38 5.78 -6.03 -3.24
N SER A 39 6.60 -5.00 -3.02
CA SER A 39 7.65 -5.03 -1.98
C SER A 39 7.07 -5.31 -0.59
N ASP A 40 5.99 -4.61 -0.22
CA ASP A 40 5.26 -4.79 1.02
C ASP A 40 4.77 -6.24 1.17
N LEU A 41 4.17 -6.79 0.11
CA LEU A 41 3.71 -8.17 0.07
C LEU A 41 4.85 -9.16 0.31
N PHE A 42 5.95 -9.05 -0.45
CA PHE A 42 7.12 -9.92 -0.32
C PHE A 42 7.78 -9.81 1.05
N SER A 43 7.72 -8.63 1.65
CA SER A 43 8.19 -8.40 3.01
C SER A 43 7.27 -9.09 4.03
N LEU A 44 5.95 -9.07 3.81
CA LEU A 44 4.97 -9.55 4.79
C LEU A 44 4.89 -11.08 4.82
N ILE A 45 4.93 -11.73 3.65
CA ILE A 45 4.78 -13.18 3.49
C ILE A 45 5.66 -13.98 4.47
N PRO A 46 7.01 -13.86 4.49
CA PRO A 46 7.85 -14.71 5.33
C PRO A 46 7.62 -14.50 6.83
N ARG A 47 6.98 -13.40 7.23
CA ARG A 47 6.73 -13.07 8.64
C ARG A 47 5.33 -13.45 9.09
N CYS A 48 4.34 -13.33 8.22
CA CYS A 48 2.92 -13.44 8.59
C CYS A 48 2.19 -14.65 8.00
N ILE A 49 2.71 -15.29 6.93
CA ILE A 49 1.94 -16.27 6.16
C ILE A 49 1.38 -17.41 7.03
N LEU A 50 2.17 -17.92 7.97
CA LEU A 50 1.77 -19.02 8.86
C LEU A 50 0.57 -18.68 9.76
N TYR A 51 0.35 -17.40 10.06
CA TYR A 51 -0.76 -16.95 10.91
C TYR A 51 -2.05 -16.71 10.13
N VAL A 52 -1.99 -16.68 8.80
CA VAL A 52 -3.13 -16.31 7.93
C VAL A 52 -3.52 -17.39 6.94
N MET A 53 -2.72 -18.46 6.78
CA MET A 53 -3.07 -19.56 5.88
C MET A 53 -4.34 -20.30 6.30
N GLN A 54 -5.06 -20.79 5.28
CA GLN A 54 -6.09 -21.82 5.45
C GLN A 54 -5.49 -23.11 6.01
N PRO A 55 -6.30 -23.98 6.65
CA PRO A 55 -7.71 -23.80 7.01
C PRO A 55 -7.88 -22.83 8.18
N ASP A 56 -9.12 -22.45 8.49
CA ASP A 56 -9.55 -21.73 9.71
C ASP A 56 -9.35 -22.53 11.03
N ASN A 57 -8.24 -23.27 11.14
CA ASN A 57 -7.71 -23.87 12.36
C ASN A 57 -7.37 -22.78 13.40
N PRO A 58 -7.14 -23.13 14.69
CA PRO A 58 -7.08 -22.16 15.78
C PRO A 58 -6.24 -20.94 15.42
N LYS A 59 -6.78 -19.75 15.71
CA LYS A 59 -6.09 -18.49 15.47
C LYS A 59 -4.86 -18.41 16.36
N GLU A 60 -3.70 -18.63 15.77
CA GLU A 60 -2.42 -18.52 16.44
C GLU A 60 -2.04 -17.05 16.63
N VAL A 61 -1.50 -16.73 17.81
CA VAL A 61 -1.04 -15.38 18.13
C VAL A 61 0.14 -15.00 17.20
N PRO A 62 0.05 -13.89 16.45
CA PRO A 62 1.14 -13.49 15.57
C PRO A 62 2.37 -13.09 16.36
N SER A 63 3.56 -13.38 15.81
CA SER A 63 4.82 -12.90 16.36
C SER A 63 4.93 -11.37 16.30
N GLN A 64 5.79 -10.82 17.15
CA GLN A 64 6.10 -9.39 17.11
C GLN A 64 6.60 -8.96 15.72
N ALA A 65 7.45 -9.77 15.09
CA ALA A 65 7.97 -9.52 13.75
C ALA A 65 6.86 -9.46 12.68
N CYS A 66 5.83 -10.30 12.77
CA CYS A 66 4.66 -10.19 11.90
C CYS A 66 3.93 -8.87 12.12
N CYS A 67 3.69 -8.50 13.39
CA CYS A 67 2.98 -7.27 13.70
C CYS A 67 3.74 -5.99 13.31
N ASP A 68 5.07 -5.96 13.46
CA ASP A 68 5.90 -4.84 13.02
C ASP A 68 5.78 -4.67 11.50
N ALA A 69 5.97 -5.74 10.74
CA ALA A 69 5.81 -5.71 9.29
C ALA A 69 4.39 -5.30 8.87
N TYR A 70 3.36 -5.86 9.49
CA TYR A 70 1.95 -5.53 9.16
C TYR A 70 1.61 -4.05 9.38
N ARG A 71 2.24 -3.40 10.36
CA ARG A 71 2.01 -1.97 10.63
C ARG A 71 2.63 -1.05 9.58
N GLU A 72 3.67 -1.50 8.89
CA GLU A 72 4.44 -0.69 7.95
C GLU A 72 3.94 -0.79 6.51
N VAL A 73 3.20 -1.85 6.15
CA VAL A 73 2.73 -2.07 4.78
C VAL A 73 1.51 -1.25 4.37
N ASP A 74 1.36 -1.08 3.06
CA ASP A 74 0.16 -0.56 2.40
C ASP A 74 -0.97 -1.61 2.36
N VAL A 75 -1.75 -1.67 3.45
CA VAL A 75 -2.89 -2.58 3.58
C VAL A 75 -3.95 -2.38 2.48
N PRO A 76 -4.37 -1.15 2.12
CA PRO A 76 -5.26 -0.93 0.97
C PRO A 76 -4.76 -1.60 -0.32
N CYS A 77 -3.48 -1.46 -0.64
CA CYS A 77 -2.94 -2.10 -1.84
C CYS A 77 -2.84 -3.63 -1.71
N LEU A 78 -2.47 -4.16 -0.55
CA LEU A 78 -2.50 -5.62 -0.35
C LEU A 78 -3.92 -6.18 -0.49
N CYS A 79 -4.93 -5.43 -0.03
CA CYS A 79 -6.33 -5.78 -0.20
C CYS A 79 -6.80 -5.78 -1.65
N SER A 80 -6.20 -4.97 -2.54
CA SER A 80 -6.51 -4.99 -3.98
C SER A 80 -6.00 -6.25 -4.72
N LYS A 81 -5.19 -7.06 -4.04
CA LYS A 81 -4.68 -8.34 -4.57
C LYS A 81 -5.48 -9.55 -4.07
N VAL A 82 -6.45 -9.36 -3.18
CA VAL A 82 -7.25 -10.45 -2.62
C VAL A 82 -8.32 -10.85 -3.64
N ASP A 83 -8.01 -11.87 -4.42
CA ASP A 83 -8.98 -12.53 -5.30
C ASP A 83 -9.45 -13.87 -4.71
N LYS A 84 -10.31 -14.58 -5.45
CA LYS A 84 -10.82 -15.90 -5.02
C LYS A 84 -9.74 -16.96 -4.88
N GLY A 85 -8.69 -16.94 -5.69
CA GLY A 85 -7.57 -17.86 -5.54
C GLY A 85 -6.76 -17.57 -4.28
N ILE A 86 -6.61 -16.30 -3.90
CA ILE A 86 -5.99 -15.92 -2.63
C ILE A 86 -6.87 -16.34 -1.44
N GLU A 87 -8.19 -16.16 -1.51
CA GLU A 87 -9.13 -16.61 -0.47
C GLU A 87 -9.09 -18.14 -0.24
N GLU A 88 -8.69 -18.93 -1.24
CA GLU A 88 -8.47 -20.38 -1.11
C GLU A 88 -7.17 -20.73 -0.37
N ILE A 89 -6.18 -19.82 -0.36
CA ILE A 89 -4.87 -20.02 0.27
C ILE A 89 -4.83 -19.40 1.68
N ILE A 90 -5.45 -18.25 1.88
CA ILE A 90 -5.46 -17.51 3.15
C ILE A 90 -6.88 -17.39 3.73
N SER A 91 -6.98 -17.49 5.04
CA SER A 91 -8.21 -17.15 5.76
C SER A 91 -8.26 -15.65 6.04
N MET A 92 -9.23 -14.99 5.44
CA MET A 92 -9.52 -13.59 5.75
C MET A 92 -9.97 -13.39 7.21
N ALA A 93 -10.58 -14.40 7.85
CA ALA A 93 -10.91 -14.34 9.27
C ALA A 93 -9.65 -14.32 10.15
N LYS A 94 -8.58 -15.00 9.74
CA LYS A 94 -7.27 -14.92 10.39
C LYS A 94 -6.56 -13.60 10.08
N VAL A 95 -6.64 -13.09 8.86
CA VAL A 95 -6.12 -11.75 8.51
C VAL A 95 -6.76 -10.67 9.39
N VAL A 96 -8.08 -10.70 9.58
CA VAL A 96 -8.80 -9.80 10.49
C VAL A 96 -8.34 -9.97 11.94
N PHE A 97 -8.09 -11.20 12.38
CA PHE A 97 -7.55 -11.46 13.72
C PHE A 97 -6.15 -10.86 13.90
N VAL A 98 -5.22 -11.10 12.97
CA VAL A 98 -3.86 -10.54 13.01
C VAL A 98 -3.92 -9.01 13.03
N ALA A 99 -4.73 -8.39 12.18
CA ALA A 99 -4.92 -6.94 12.14
C ALA A 99 -5.38 -6.36 13.48
N GLY A 100 -6.38 -7.01 14.09
CA GLY A 100 -6.87 -6.65 15.42
C GLY A 100 -5.83 -6.84 16.52
N TYR A 101 -5.11 -7.96 16.50
CA TYR A 101 -4.06 -8.27 17.47
C TYR A 101 -2.91 -7.26 17.39
N CYS A 102 -2.45 -6.94 16.18
CA CYS A 102 -1.37 -6.01 15.88
C CYS A 102 -1.75 -4.51 16.03
N LYS A 103 -2.95 -4.22 16.54
CA LYS A 103 -3.45 -2.86 16.86
C LYS A 103 -3.68 -1.95 15.65
N ARG A 104 -3.92 -2.53 14.47
CA ARG A 104 -4.32 -1.82 13.26
C ARG A 104 -5.48 -2.58 12.58
N PRO A 105 -6.67 -2.61 13.20
CA PRO A 105 -7.81 -3.35 12.68
C PRO A 105 -8.35 -2.72 11.40
N PHE A 106 -8.95 -3.54 10.54
CA PHE A 106 -9.76 -3.05 9.44
C PHE A 106 -11.00 -2.30 9.95
N ALA A 107 -11.44 -1.30 9.18
CA ALA A 107 -12.73 -0.67 9.41
C ALA A 107 -13.86 -1.70 9.17
N PRO A 108 -14.93 -1.72 10.00
CA PRO A 108 -16.10 -2.55 9.73
C PRO A 108 -16.66 -2.27 8.33
N GLY A 109 -16.92 -3.32 7.55
CA GLY A 109 -17.43 -3.18 6.18
C GLY A 109 -16.39 -2.75 5.14
N ALA A 110 -15.11 -2.63 5.49
CA ALA A 110 -14.04 -2.44 4.51
C ALA A 110 -14.03 -3.57 3.48
N LYS A 111 -13.71 -3.26 2.22
CA LYS A 111 -13.65 -4.24 1.13
C LYS A 111 -12.20 -4.47 0.71
N CYS A 112 -11.85 -5.74 0.56
CA CYS A 112 -10.62 -6.21 -0.07
C CYS A 112 -11.06 -6.99 -1.30
N GLU A 113 -11.25 -6.28 -2.42
CA GLU A 113 -11.76 -6.78 -3.70
C GLU A 113 -12.92 -7.77 -3.56
N SER A 114 -12.62 -9.08 -3.53
CA SER A 114 -13.63 -10.14 -3.46
C SER A 114 -14.15 -10.45 -2.04
N TYR A 115 -13.55 -9.86 -0.99
CA TYR A 115 -13.90 -10.06 0.41
C TYR A 115 -14.39 -8.78 1.08
N THR A 116 -15.44 -8.88 1.89
CA THR A 116 -15.91 -7.77 2.74
C THR A 116 -15.68 -8.11 4.20
N ILE A 117 -14.98 -7.23 4.91
CA ILE A 117 -14.69 -7.39 6.35
C ILE A 117 -16.01 -7.39 7.11
N PRO A 118 -16.34 -8.47 7.85
CA PRO A 118 -17.59 -8.55 8.56
C PRO A 118 -17.66 -7.46 9.64
N PRO A 119 -18.86 -6.91 9.92
CA PRO A 119 -19.03 -6.05 11.08
C PRO A 119 -18.63 -6.82 12.34
N LYS A 120 -18.15 -6.09 13.36
CA LYS A 120 -17.95 -6.71 14.68
C LYS A 120 -19.32 -7.16 15.18
N VAL A 121 -19.59 -8.47 15.10
CA VAL A 121 -20.65 -9.08 15.88
C VAL A 121 -20.11 -9.08 17.30
N GLN A 122 -20.65 -8.17 18.12
CA GLN A 122 -20.28 -8.02 19.52
C GLN A 122 -20.59 -9.32 20.28
#